data_AF-A0A7X0ZCH5-F1
#
_entry.id   AF-A0A7X0ZCH5-F1
#
_cell.length_a   1.000
_cell.length_b   1.000
_cell.length_c   1.000
_cell.angle_alpha   90.00
_cell.angle_beta   90.00
_cell.angle_gamma   90.00
#
_symmetry.space_group_name_H-M   'P 1'
#
loop_
_entity.id
_entity.type
_entity.pdbx_description
1 polymer ?
#
loop_
_entity_poly.entity_id
_entity_poly.type
_entity_poly.pdbx_seq_one_letter_code
_entity_poly.pdbx_strand_id
1 'polypeptide(L)'
;MEKSGFVADPIYGEIKNEIMANTLESGEKVDIDDIMKRFQVSKRVAFSALHCLHKSGILCKNSGGNGFSVAVTSEAQHREKSRVKLAFFHLNYAVQKLQEQDAEICATCLRKELVYIKLAVAEQDTDVFINHVKNFYACMIHYTEMPAMEKNIDILSQTLRNMKNENEKPLFEDFTMDVTETLEELVTHLEAKEFEKCHLVIQRFYDKNISIFFSESKNPE
;
A
#
# COMPACT_ATOMS: atom_id res chain seq x y z
N MET A 1 -11.28 -31.77 0.79
CA MET A 1 -10.71 -30.58 1.47
C MET A 1 -9.50 -30.12 0.67
N GLU A 2 -9.69 -29.16 -0.23
CA GLU A 2 -8.65 -28.75 -1.17
C GLU A 2 -7.66 -27.78 -0.53
N LYS A 3 -6.38 -28.12 -0.68
CA LYS A 3 -5.18 -27.38 -0.26
C LYS A 3 -4.92 -26.18 -1.17
N SER A 4 -5.86 -25.24 -1.27
CA SER A 4 -5.76 -24.10 -2.18
C SER A 4 -4.65 -23.08 -1.82
N GLY A 5 -4.15 -23.10 -0.58
CA GLY A 5 -3.06 -22.22 -0.13
C GLY A 5 -1.67 -22.60 -0.64
N PHE A 6 -1.42 -23.87 -0.96
CA PHE A 6 -0.06 -24.37 -1.26
C PHE A 6 0.39 -24.19 -2.72
N VAL A 7 -0.52 -23.88 -3.65
CA VAL A 7 -0.21 -23.79 -5.10
C VAL A 7 -0.01 -22.34 -5.56
N ALA A 8 -0.45 -21.36 -4.76
CA ALA A 8 -0.24 -19.95 -5.07
C ALA A 8 1.23 -19.50 -4.84
N ASP A 9 1.92 -20.10 -3.87
CA ASP A 9 3.30 -19.74 -3.51
C ASP A 9 4.34 -20.09 -4.60
N PRO A 10 4.29 -21.27 -5.26
CA PRO A 10 5.16 -21.56 -6.40
C PRO A 10 4.92 -20.63 -7.59
N ILE A 11 3.65 -20.34 -7.93
CA ILE A 11 3.30 -19.41 -9.01
C ILE A 11 3.81 -18.00 -8.70
N TYR A 12 3.62 -17.54 -7.46
CA TYR A 12 4.14 -16.26 -6.99
C TYR A 12 5.66 -16.18 -7.11
N GLY A 13 6.38 -17.21 -6.62
CA GLY A 13 7.84 -17.23 -6.63
C GLY A 13 8.42 -17.24 -8.03
N GLU A 14 7.88 -18.06 -8.93
CA GLU A 14 8.37 -18.23 -10.30
C GLU A 14 8.15 -16.97 -11.14
N ILE A 15 6.93 -16.42 -11.13
CA ILE A 15 6.63 -15.17 -11.88
C ILE A 15 7.39 -13.98 -11.30
N LYS A 16 7.55 -13.90 -9.98
CA LYS A 16 8.41 -12.88 -9.37
C LYS A 16 9.84 -13.00 -9.88
N ASN A 17 10.40 -14.20 -9.93
CA ASN A 17 11.79 -14.40 -10.36
C ASN A 17 11.99 -14.03 -11.83
N GLU A 18 11.02 -14.32 -12.69
CA GLU A 18 11.06 -13.92 -14.12
C GLU A 18 11.08 -12.40 -14.28
N ILE A 19 10.21 -11.70 -13.57
CA ILE A 19 10.19 -10.24 -13.55
C ILE A 19 11.53 -9.69 -13.04
N MET A 20 12.07 -10.25 -11.96
CA MET A 20 13.36 -9.81 -11.40
C MET A 20 14.57 -10.19 -12.28
N ALA A 21 14.44 -11.20 -13.14
CA ALA A 21 15.44 -11.60 -14.11
C ALA A 21 15.34 -10.81 -15.44
N ASN A 22 14.46 -9.80 -15.51
CA ASN A 22 14.16 -9.00 -16.71
C ASN A 22 13.70 -9.84 -17.91
N THR A 23 13.06 -11.00 -17.68
CA THR A 23 12.43 -11.76 -18.77
C THR A 23 11.03 -11.24 -19.10
N LEU A 24 10.45 -10.39 -18.24
CA LEU A 24 9.23 -9.63 -18.49
C LEU A 24 9.51 -8.14 -18.29
N GLU A 25 9.13 -7.32 -19.27
CA GLU A 25 9.39 -5.88 -19.29
C GLU A 25 8.30 -5.09 -18.55
N SER A 26 8.60 -3.83 -18.18
CA SER A 26 7.61 -2.98 -17.52
C SER A 26 6.40 -2.73 -18.41
N GLY A 27 5.21 -2.79 -17.82
CA GLY A 27 3.95 -2.65 -18.56
C GLY A 27 3.58 -3.89 -19.40
N GLU A 28 4.44 -4.91 -19.48
CA GLU A 28 4.11 -6.16 -20.17
C GLU A 28 2.90 -6.83 -19.51
N LYS A 29 1.95 -7.29 -20.34
CA LYS A 29 0.72 -7.92 -19.85
C LYS A 29 1.01 -9.35 -19.43
N VAL A 30 0.57 -9.71 -18.23
CA VAL A 30 0.62 -11.09 -17.75
C VAL A 30 -0.65 -11.81 -18.17
N ASP A 31 -0.52 -12.75 -19.12
CA ASP A 31 -1.63 -13.54 -19.63
C ASP A 31 -2.04 -14.64 -18.64
N ILE A 32 -3.27 -14.56 -18.14
CA ILE A 32 -3.80 -15.55 -17.20
C ILE A 32 -3.95 -16.94 -17.83
N ASP A 33 -4.23 -17.02 -19.13
CA ASP A 33 -4.40 -18.29 -19.82
C ASP A 33 -3.06 -19.01 -19.99
N ASP A 34 -1.95 -18.26 -20.10
CA ASP A 34 -0.59 -18.79 -20.08
C ASP A 34 -0.24 -19.38 -18.70
N ILE A 35 -0.50 -18.63 -17.62
CA ILE A 35 -0.30 -19.10 -16.24
C ILE A 35 -1.11 -20.38 -15.96
N MET A 36 -2.37 -20.42 -16.40
CA MET A 36 -3.21 -21.61 -16.24
C MET A 36 -2.61 -22.84 -16.93
N LYS A 37 -2.10 -22.69 -18.15
CA LYS A 37 -1.49 -23.78 -18.93
C LYS A 37 -0.17 -24.22 -18.33
N ARG A 38 0.72 -23.27 -18.02
CA ARG A 38 2.06 -23.52 -17.49
C ARG A 38 2.03 -24.24 -16.15
N PHE A 39 1.18 -23.79 -15.24
CA PHE A 39 1.08 -24.34 -13.88
C PHE A 39 -0.02 -25.39 -13.72
N GLN A 40 -0.74 -25.71 -14.80
CA GLN A 40 -1.85 -26.67 -14.82
C GLN A 40 -2.89 -26.41 -13.71
N VAL A 41 -3.29 -25.15 -13.55
CA VAL A 41 -4.19 -24.71 -12.48
C VAL A 41 -5.48 -24.13 -13.01
N SER A 42 -6.51 -24.12 -12.17
CA SER A 42 -7.77 -23.44 -12.49
C SER A 42 -7.56 -21.92 -12.63
N LYS A 43 -8.42 -21.27 -13.42
CA LYS A 43 -8.47 -19.81 -13.55
C LYS A 43 -8.53 -19.09 -12.21
N ARG A 44 -9.28 -19.66 -11.25
CA ARG A 44 -9.40 -19.09 -9.90
C ARG A 44 -8.05 -19.06 -9.19
N VAL A 45 -7.28 -20.15 -9.24
CA VAL A 45 -5.97 -20.25 -8.59
C VAL A 45 -4.95 -19.33 -9.27
N ALA A 46 -4.92 -19.31 -10.61
CA ALA A 46 -4.07 -18.39 -11.37
C ALA A 46 -4.39 -16.92 -11.03
N PHE A 47 -5.68 -16.56 -11.01
CA PHE A 47 -6.11 -15.21 -10.64
C PHE A 47 -5.73 -14.86 -9.20
N SER A 48 -5.88 -15.79 -8.26
CA SER A 48 -5.46 -15.58 -6.86
C SER A 48 -3.95 -15.33 -6.74
N ALA A 49 -3.12 -16.08 -7.46
CA ALA A 49 -1.66 -15.86 -7.46
C ALA A 49 -1.27 -14.50 -8.06
N LEU A 50 -1.85 -14.12 -9.20
CA LEU A 50 -1.66 -12.80 -9.80
C LEU A 50 -2.16 -11.67 -8.88
N HIS A 51 -3.25 -11.91 -8.16
CA HIS A 51 -3.74 -10.96 -7.18
C HIS A 51 -2.80 -10.81 -5.98
N CYS A 52 -2.11 -11.88 -5.56
CA CYS A 52 -1.05 -11.80 -4.55
C CYS A 52 0.15 -10.97 -5.04
N LEU A 53 0.57 -11.17 -6.29
CA LEU A 53 1.64 -10.38 -6.94
C LEU A 53 1.25 -8.90 -7.10
N HIS A 54 -0.02 -8.63 -7.40
CA HIS A 54 -0.58 -7.28 -7.38
C HIS A 54 -0.54 -6.68 -5.96
N LYS A 55 -1.00 -7.45 -4.96
CA LYS A 55 -0.92 -7.06 -3.54
C LYS A 55 0.49 -6.96 -2.99
N SER A 56 1.53 -7.40 -3.70
CA SER A 56 2.92 -7.14 -3.34
C SER A 56 3.53 -5.99 -4.14
N GLY A 57 2.76 -5.38 -5.04
CA GLY A 57 3.21 -4.29 -5.89
C GLY A 57 4.11 -4.71 -7.04
N ILE A 58 4.19 -6.01 -7.34
CA ILE A 58 4.95 -6.54 -8.48
C ILE A 58 4.15 -6.37 -9.77
N LEU A 59 2.82 -6.47 -9.69
CA LEU A 59 1.90 -6.26 -10.80
C LEU A 59 0.94 -5.09 -10.53
N CYS A 60 0.46 -4.45 -11.60
CA CYS A 60 -0.64 -3.50 -11.59
C CYS A 60 -1.87 -4.12 -12.26
N LYS A 61 -3.07 -3.73 -11.85
CA LYS A 61 -4.30 -4.10 -12.59
C LYS A 61 -4.42 -3.25 -13.85
N ASN A 62 -4.76 -3.88 -14.96
CA ASN A 62 -5.04 -3.18 -16.21
C ASN A 62 -6.35 -2.39 -16.12
N SER A 63 -6.45 -1.29 -16.87
CA SER A 63 -7.68 -0.51 -17.01
C SER A 63 -8.85 -1.41 -17.40
N GLY A 64 -9.90 -1.45 -16.57
CA GLY A 64 -11.06 -2.33 -16.73
C GLY A 64 -11.02 -3.64 -15.93
N GLY A 65 -9.98 -3.87 -15.11
CA GLY A 65 -9.95 -4.91 -14.06
C GLY A 65 -9.78 -6.36 -14.54
N ASN A 66 -9.67 -6.58 -15.86
CA ASN A 66 -9.66 -7.91 -16.47
C ASN A 66 -8.26 -8.51 -16.71
N GLY A 67 -7.20 -7.93 -16.13
CA GLY A 67 -5.84 -8.45 -16.30
C GLY A 67 -4.81 -7.71 -15.46
N PHE A 68 -3.57 -8.16 -15.55
CA PHE A 68 -2.44 -7.61 -14.83
C PHE A 68 -1.31 -7.24 -15.78
N SER A 69 -0.49 -6.27 -15.41
CA SER A 69 0.76 -5.91 -16.09
C SER A 69 1.90 -5.81 -15.09
N VAL A 70 3.13 -6.00 -15.55
CA VAL A 70 4.34 -5.81 -14.72
C VAL A 70 4.45 -4.35 -14.29
N ALA A 71 4.68 -4.14 -12.99
CA ALA A 71 4.77 -2.82 -12.36
C ALA A 71 6.18 -2.49 -11.85
N VAL A 72 7.07 -3.48 -11.77
CA VAL A 72 8.40 -3.37 -11.18
C VAL A 72 9.38 -4.18 -11.99
N THR A 73 10.49 -3.58 -12.37
CA THR A 73 11.54 -4.26 -13.16
C THR A 73 12.87 -4.39 -12.41
N SER A 74 12.93 -3.97 -11.15
CA SER A 74 14.15 -4.13 -10.35
C SER A 74 13.87 -4.47 -8.89
N GLU A 75 14.82 -5.19 -8.28
CA GLU A 75 14.77 -5.43 -6.84
C GLU A 75 14.77 -4.14 -6.02
N ALA A 76 15.43 -3.08 -6.50
CA ALA A 76 15.48 -1.79 -5.82
C ALA A 76 14.09 -1.16 -5.72
N GLN A 77 13.37 -1.09 -6.85
CA GLN A 77 11.98 -0.64 -6.89
C GLN A 77 11.07 -1.56 -6.06
N HIS A 78 11.24 -2.88 -6.14
CA HIS A 78 10.45 -3.81 -5.32
C HIS A 78 10.67 -3.58 -3.82
N ARG A 79 11.91 -3.33 -3.39
CA ARG A 79 12.24 -3.02 -1.99
C ARG A 79 11.60 -1.70 -1.54
N GLU A 80 11.65 -0.66 -2.36
CA GLU A 80 10.99 0.62 -2.06
C GLU A 80 9.48 0.45 -1.91
N LYS A 81 8.85 -0.21 -2.88
CA LYS A 81 7.41 -0.51 -2.88
C LYS A 81 6.99 -1.39 -1.69
N SER A 82 7.82 -2.37 -1.34
CA SER A 82 7.62 -3.21 -0.15
C SER A 82 7.67 -2.42 1.15
N ARG A 83 8.43 -1.32 1.22
CA ARG A 83 8.50 -0.45 2.41
C ARG A 83 7.22 0.35 2.61
N VAL A 84 6.58 0.81 1.54
CA VAL A 84 5.25 1.44 1.60
C VAL A 84 4.21 0.45 2.11
N LYS A 85 4.21 -0.78 1.57
CA LYS A 85 3.37 -1.88 2.07
C LYS A 85 3.60 -2.14 3.56
N LEU A 86 4.84 -2.04 4.02
CA LEU A 86 5.19 -2.24 5.41
C LEU A 86 4.56 -1.17 6.32
N ALA A 87 4.41 0.09 5.85
CA ALA A 87 3.69 1.12 6.60
C ALA A 87 2.22 0.74 6.85
N PHE A 88 1.54 0.17 5.85
CA PHE A 88 0.17 -0.34 6.01
C PHE A 88 0.08 -1.51 6.98
N PHE A 89 1.08 -2.39 6.95
CA PHE A 89 1.16 -3.50 7.89
C PHE A 89 1.31 -2.99 9.33
N HIS A 90 2.16 -1.98 9.56
CA HIS A 90 2.33 -1.39 10.88
C HIS A 90 1.06 -0.69 11.39
N LEU A 91 0.32 0.03 10.53
CA LEU A 91 -0.95 0.62 10.95
C LEU A 91 -1.96 -0.45 11.37
N ASN A 92 -2.07 -1.54 10.61
CA ASN A 92 -2.91 -2.67 11.00
C ASN A 92 -2.44 -3.28 12.32
N TYR A 93 -1.13 -3.47 12.50
CA TYR A 93 -0.59 -4.02 13.72
C TYR A 93 -0.82 -3.10 14.93
N ALA A 94 -0.74 -1.77 14.75
CA ALA A 94 -1.07 -0.80 15.78
C ALA A 94 -2.54 -0.91 16.21
N VAL A 95 -3.47 -1.00 15.25
CA VAL A 95 -4.90 -1.23 15.54
C VAL A 95 -5.11 -2.54 16.30
N GLN A 96 -4.46 -3.61 15.86
CA GLN A 96 -4.54 -4.92 16.54
C GLN A 96 -4.01 -4.82 17.98
N LYS A 97 -2.92 -4.10 18.21
CA LYS A 97 -2.36 -3.91 19.55
C LYS A 97 -3.28 -3.11 20.46
N LEU A 98 -3.89 -2.04 19.94
CA LEU A 98 -4.91 -1.28 20.67
C LEU A 98 -6.09 -2.18 21.06
N GLN A 99 -6.54 -3.07 20.16
CA GLN A 99 -7.60 -4.05 20.45
C GLN A 99 -7.18 -5.07 21.52
N GLU A 100 -5.99 -5.66 21.39
CA GLU A 100 -5.47 -6.67 22.34
C GLU A 100 -5.28 -6.10 23.75
N GLN A 101 -4.85 -4.85 23.85
CA GLN A 101 -4.57 -4.18 25.12
C GLN A 101 -5.77 -3.40 25.69
N ASP A 102 -6.87 -3.28 24.92
CA ASP A 102 -7.97 -2.32 25.16
C ASP A 102 -7.44 -0.91 25.47
N ALA A 103 -6.33 -0.54 24.82
CA ALA A 103 -5.64 0.71 25.08
C ALA A 103 -6.37 1.88 24.40
N GLU A 104 -6.39 3.02 25.08
CA GLU A 104 -6.90 4.26 24.51
C GLU A 104 -5.81 4.96 23.71
N ILE A 105 -6.11 5.29 22.46
CA ILE A 105 -5.25 6.14 21.66
C ILE A 105 -5.44 7.61 22.04
N CYS A 106 -4.38 8.42 21.93
CA CYS A 106 -4.49 9.87 22.05
C CYS A 106 -5.27 10.46 20.86
N ALA A 107 -6.60 10.43 20.94
CA ALA A 107 -7.50 10.97 19.92
C ALA A 107 -7.21 12.46 19.65
N THR A 108 -6.94 13.24 20.70
CA THR A 108 -6.54 14.66 20.58
C THR A 108 -5.26 14.84 19.76
N CYS A 109 -4.28 13.95 19.92
CA CYS A 109 -3.03 14.00 19.16
C CYS A 109 -3.31 13.72 17.68
N LEU A 110 -4.05 12.66 17.37
CA LEU A 110 -4.40 12.31 15.98
C LEU A 110 -5.27 13.39 15.30
N ARG A 111 -6.26 13.93 16.02
CA ARG A 111 -7.13 15.02 15.53
C ARG A 111 -6.33 16.29 15.25
N LYS A 112 -5.34 16.62 16.10
CA LYS A 112 -4.44 17.76 15.88
C LYS A 112 -3.64 17.57 14.59
N GLU A 113 -3.03 16.41 14.38
CA GLU A 113 -2.28 16.15 13.14
C GLU A 113 -3.22 16.19 11.91
N LEU A 114 -4.45 15.68 12.01
CA LEU A 114 -5.45 15.78 10.92
C LEU A 114 -5.79 17.22 10.53
N VAL A 115 -5.87 18.14 11.49
CA VAL A 115 -6.12 19.57 11.19
C VAL A 115 -4.99 20.12 10.31
N TYR A 116 -3.74 19.86 10.66
CA TYR A 116 -2.60 20.32 9.87
C TYR A 116 -2.51 19.64 8.51
N ILE A 117 -2.82 18.34 8.42
CA ILE A 117 -2.89 17.62 7.14
C ILE A 117 -3.93 18.28 6.21
N LYS A 118 -5.13 18.57 6.72
CA LYS A 118 -6.21 19.21 5.94
C LYS A 118 -5.82 20.61 5.46
N LEU A 119 -5.19 21.41 6.34
CA LEU A 119 -4.69 22.74 5.97
C LEU A 119 -3.61 22.64 4.88
N ALA A 120 -2.67 21.71 5.03
CA ALA A 120 -1.60 21.50 4.05
C ALA A 120 -2.13 21.09 2.67
N VAL A 121 -3.17 20.25 2.61
CA VAL A 121 -3.84 19.91 1.33
C VAL A 121 -4.50 21.14 0.72
N ALA A 122 -5.22 21.94 1.51
CA ALA A 122 -5.88 23.15 1.02
C ALA A 122 -4.89 24.21 0.51
N GLU A 123 -3.72 24.32 1.15
CA GLU A 123 -2.65 25.25 0.79
C GLU A 123 -1.68 24.70 -0.26
N GLN A 124 -1.85 23.43 -0.67
CA GLN A 124 -0.93 22.68 -1.53
C GLN A 124 0.51 22.61 -0.98
N ASP A 125 0.68 22.67 0.34
CA ASP A 125 1.98 22.56 1.00
C ASP A 125 2.33 21.08 1.25
N THR A 126 3.03 20.48 0.28
CA THR A 126 3.40 19.07 0.37
C THR A 126 4.37 18.76 1.52
N ASP A 127 5.26 19.68 1.88
CA ASP A 127 6.26 19.41 2.91
C ASP A 127 5.61 19.35 4.29
N VAL A 128 4.68 20.28 4.55
CA VAL A 128 3.84 20.27 5.75
C VAL A 128 2.95 19.03 5.76
N PHE A 129 2.31 18.69 4.63
CA PHE A 129 1.50 17.47 4.51
C PHE A 129 2.30 16.21 4.90
N ILE A 130 3.47 15.99 4.29
CA ILE A 130 4.30 14.80 4.56
C ILE A 130 4.73 14.76 6.02
N ASN A 131 5.08 15.91 6.61
CA ASN A 131 5.51 15.98 7.99
C ASN A 131 4.38 15.64 8.98
N HIS A 132 3.15 16.10 8.72
CA HIS A 132 2.03 15.79 9.61
C HIS A 132 1.48 14.37 9.41
N VAL A 133 1.51 13.82 8.19
CA VAL A 133 1.27 12.39 7.96
C VAL A 133 2.29 11.53 8.73
N LYS A 134 3.56 11.94 8.71
CA LYS A 134 4.65 11.31 9.48
C LYS A 134 4.32 11.28 10.98
N ASN A 135 3.92 12.42 11.55
CA ASN A 135 3.58 12.54 12.97
C ASN A 135 2.33 11.74 13.35
N PHE A 136 1.30 11.78 12.51
CA PHE A 136 0.10 10.97 12.69
C PHE A 136 0.47 9.49 12.80
N TYR A 137 1.27 9.02 11.84
CA TYR A 137 1.72 7.65 11.79
C TYR A 137 2.60 7.27 12.99
N ALA A 138 3.49 8.17 13.42
CA ALA A 138 4.30 8.00 14.63
C ALA A 138 3.43 7.79 15.88
N CYS A 139 2.35 8.57 16.00
CA CYS A 139 1.40 8.44 17.11
C CYS A 139 0.70 7.08 17.10
N MET A 140 0.31 6.56 15.93
CA MET A 140 -0.28 5.23 15.81
C MET A 140 0.70 4.12 16.23
N ILE A 141 1.92 4.13 15.70
CA ILE A 141 2.86 3.04 15.95
C ILE A 141 3.47 3.06 17.36
N HIS A 142 3.37 4.18 18.10
CA HIS A 142 3.81 4.25 19.49
C HIS A 142 3.23 3.11 20.35
N TYR A 143 1.98 2.72 20.07
CA TYR A 143 1.26 1.65 20.76
C TYR A 143 1.68 0.24 20.35
N THR A 144 2.59 0.10 19.39
CA THR A 144 3.09 -1.22 18.95
C THR A 144 4.23 -1.75 19.83
N GLU A 145 4.85 -0.89 20.65
CA GLU A 145 6.06 -1.19 21.44
C GLU A 145 7.22 -1.77 20.60
N MET A 146 7.25 -1.46 19.29
CA MET A 146 8.27 -1.97 18.37
C MET A 146 9.13 -0.82 17.81
N PRO A 147 10.28 -0.50 18.42
CA PRO A 147 11.19 0.56 17.97
C PRO A 147 11.69 0.39 16.52
N ALA A 148 11.73 -0.85 16.03
CA ALA A 148 12.06 -1.13 14.63
C ALA A 148 11.07 -0.48 13.64
N MET A 149 9.83 -0.22 14.05
CA MET A 149 8.81 0.44 13.23
C MET A 149 9.04 1.95 13.12
N GLU A 150 9.69 2.59 14.10
CA GLU A 150 10.01 4.02 14.07
C GLU A 150 11.00 4.36 12.95
N LYS A 151 11.96 3.47 12.67
CA LYS A 151 12.91 3.63 11.55
C LYS A 151 12.22 3.58 10.17
N ASN A 152 11.03 2.98 10.08
CA ASN A 152 10.27 2.91 8.83
C ASN A 152 9.45 4.20 8.57
N ILE A 153 9.31 5.07 9.57
CA ILE A 153 8.65 6.36 9.42
C ILE A 153 9.40 7.25 8.43
N ASP A 154 10.72 7.35 8.57
CA ASP A 154 11.55 8.19 7.69
C ASP A 154 11.51 7.68 6.25
N ILE A 155 11.40 6.36 6.09
CA ILE A 155 11.25 5.71 4.79
C ILE A 155 9.91 6.09 4.14
N LEU A 156 8.81 6.08 4.89
CA LEU A 156 7.50 6.53 4.40
C LEU A 156 7.56 7.98 3.93
N SER A 157 8.15 8.88 4.73
CA SER A 157 8.30 10.28 4.34
C SER A 157 9.15 10.44 3.08
N GLN A 158 10.23 9.69 2.94
CA GLN A 158 11.05 9.73 1.72
C GLN A 158 10.29 9.20 0.50
N THR A 159 9.52 8.12 0.64
CA THR A 159 8.72 7.61 -0.49
C THR A 159 7.63 8.59 -0.90
N LEU A 160 6.96 9.26 0.04
CA LEU A 160 6.00 10.32 -0.30
C LEU A 160 6.66 11.49 -1.06
N ARG A 161 7.91 11.85 -0.71
CA ARG A 161 8.70 12.84 -1.45
C ARG A 161 9.06 12.37 -2.85
N ASN A 162 9.45 11.10 -3.01
CA ASN A 162 9.74 10.53 -4.33
C ASN A 162 8.48 10.52 -5.21
N MET A 163 7.34 10.11 -4.66
CA MET A 163 6.06 10.12 -5.36
C MET A 163 5.66 11.52 -5.86
N LYS A 164 5.92 12.57 -5.06
CA LYS A 164 5.69 13.96 -5.48
C LYS A 164 6.52 14.34 -6.70
N ASN A 165 7.78 13.88 -6.75
CA ASN A 165 8.72 14.22 -7.81
C ASN A 165 8.48 13.41 -9.09
N GLU A 166 7.95 12.19 -8.94
CA GLU A 166 7.79 11.24 -10.05
C GLU A 166 6.41 11.31 -10.70
N ASN A 167 5.35 11.65 -9.96
CA ASN A 167 3.98 11.65 -10.50
C ASN A 167 3.55 13.00 -11.07
N GLU A 168 2.60 12.96 -12.00
CA GLU A 168 1.92 14.18 -12.46
C GLU A 168 1.21 14.87 -11.29
N LYS A 169 1.28 16.21 -11.24
CA LYS A 169 0.72 17.01 -10.15
C LYS A 169 -0.74 16.64 -9.78
N PRO A 170 -1.68 16.44 -10.74
CA PRO A 170 -3.05 16.05 -10.42
C PRO A 170 -3.16 14.68 -9.72
N LEU A 171 -2.34 13.71 -10.12
CA LEU A 171 -2.34 12.38 -9.50
C LEU A 171 -1.88 12.43 -8.05
N PHE A 172 -0.91 13.30 -7.74
CA PHE A 172 -0.45 13.48 -6.37
C PHE A 172 -1.47 14.25 -5.52
N GLU A 173 -2.16 15.24 -6.09
CA GLU A 173 -3.24 15.96 -5.39
C GLU A 173 -4.39 15.02 -5.00
N ASP A 174 -4.87 14.19 -5.93
CA ASP A 174 -5.90 13.17 -5.68
C ASP A 174 -5.46 12.21 -4.56
N PHE A 175 -4.19 11.78 -4.59
CA PHE A 175 -3.62 10.94 -3.56
C PHE A 175 -3.62 11.61 -2.17
N THR A 176 -3.26 12.89 -2.08
CA THR A 176 -3.24 13.61 -0.80
C THR A 176 -4.64 13.79 -0.20
N MET A 177 -5.66 13.97 -1.04
CA MET A 177 -7.06 13.98 -0.61
C MET A 177 -7.48 12.62 -0.06
N ASP A 178 -7.16 11.55 -0.78
CA ASP A 178 -7.47 10.17 -0.38
C ASP A 178 -6.84 9.78 0.95
N VAL A 179 -5.57 10.16 1.17
CA VAL A 179 -4.90 10.00 2.47
C VAL A 179 -5.69 10.71 3.57
N THR A 180 -6.06 11.97 3.33
CA THR A 180 -6.71 12.81 4.34
C THR A 180 -8.07 12.23 4.76
N GLU A 181 -8.90 11.83 3.79
CA GLU A 181 -10.21 11.22 4.05
C GLU A 181 -10.07 9.89 4.80
N THR A 182 -9.11 9.06 4.39
CA THR A 182 -8.84 7.76 5.04
C THR A 182 -8.42 7.95 6.50
N LEU A 183 -7.50 8.87 6.77
CA LEU A 183 -7.02 9.10 8.14
C LEU A 183 -8.14 9.66 9.03
N GLU A 184 -9.04 10.47 8.49
CA GLU A 184 -10.22 10.96 9.21
C GLU A 184 -11.22 9.84 9.54
N GLU A 185 -11.50 8.96 8.58
CA GLU A 185 -12.36 7.78 8.81
C GLU A 185 -11.72 6.84 9.85
N LEU A 186 -10.41 6.64 9.77
CA LEU A 186 -9.65 5.82 10.72
C LEU A 186 -9.74 6.38 12.15
N VAL A 187 -9.52 7.69 12.35
CA VAL A 187 -9.63 8.31 13.69
C VAL A 187 -11.03 8.16 14.25
N THR A 188 -12.06 8.34 13.42
CA THR A 188 -13.45 8.22 13.84
C THR A 188 -13.76 6.81 14.35
N HIS A 189 -13.28 5.77 13.67
CA HIS A 189 -13.47 4.38 14.12
C HIS A 189 -12.60 4.02 15.32
N LEU A 190 -11.39 4.57 15.43
CA LEU A 190 -10.52 4.38 16.60
C LEU A 190 -11.15 4.96 17.87
N GLU A 191 -11.73 6.17 17.79
CA GLU A 191 -12.44 6.82 18.90
C GLU A 191 -13.66 6.00 19.34
N ALA A 192 -14.36 5.37 18.40
CA ALA A 192 -15.50 4.51 18.67
C ALA A 192 -15.11 3.07 19.08
N LYS A 193 -13.81 2.74 19.16
CA LYS A 193 -13.27 1.39 19.38
C LYS A 193 -13.81 0.35 18.39
N GLU A 194 -14.11 0.77 17.16
CA GLU A 194 -14.58 -0.09 16.07
C GLU A 194 -13.39 -0.69 15.29
N PHE A 195 -12.61 -1.55 15.95
CA PHE A 195 -11.33 -2.05 15.43
C PHE A 195 -11.45 -2.81 14.10
N GLU A 196 -12.49 -3.63 13.92
CA GLU A 196 -12.74 -4.31 12.63
C GLU A 196 -12.94 -3.30 11.49
N LYS A 197 -13.60 -2.16 11.75
CA LYS A 197 -13.76 -1.10 10.76
C LYS A 197 -12.45 -0.38 10.49
N CYS A 198 -11.61 -0.16 11.51
CA CYS A 198 -10.27 0.39 11.34
C CYS A 198 -9.44 -0.44 10.36
N HIS A 199 -9.44 -1.77 10.51
CA HIS A 199 -8.77 -2.68 9.58
C HIS A 199 -9.30 -2.58 8.15
N LEU A 200 -10.63 -2.47 7.99
CA LEU A 200 -11.26 -2.29 6.68
C LEU A 200 -10.90 -0.94 6.04
N VAL A 201 -10.80 0.15 6.79
CA VAL A 201 -10.33 1.45 6.29
C VAL A 201 -8.91 1.33 5.75
N ILE A 202 -7.99 0.77 6.54
CA ILE A 202 -6.58 0.63 6.13
C ILE A 202 -6.48 -0.25 4.88
N GLN A 203 -7.23 -1.36 4.83
CA GLN A 203 -7.22 -2.24 3.67
C GLN A 203 -7.78 -1.57 2.42
N ARG A 204 -8.91 -0.86 2.51
CA ARG A 204 -9.50 -0.13 1.36
C ARG A 204 -8.55 0.92 0.83
N PHE A 205 -7.90 1.67 1.71
CA PHE A 205 -6.93 2.68 1.31
C PHE A 205 -5.72 2.06 0.61
N TYR A 206 -5.20 0.94 1.13
CA TYR A 206 -4.14 0.20 0.46
C TYR A 206 -4.59 -0.28 -0.92
N ASP A 207 -5.73 -0.99 -1.01
CA ASP A 207 -6.22 -1.56 -2.27
C ASP A 207 -6.55 -0.47 -3.32
N LYS A 208 -6.97 0.74 -2.89
CA LYS A 208 -7.25 1.90 -3.77
C LYS A 208 -5.95 2.54 -4.30
N ASN A 209 -4.98 2.74 -3.41
CA ASN A 209 -3.77 3.49 -3.73
C ASN A 209 -2.62 2.61 -4.19
N ILE A 210 -2.76 1.28 -4.15
CA ILE A 210 -1.74 0.33 -4.59
C ILE A 210 -1.30 0.61 -6.03
N SER A 211 -2.23 0.97 -6.90
CA SER A 211 -1.90 1.36 -8.27
C SER A 211 -1.17 2.69 -8.30
N ILE A 212 -1.49 3.68 -7.47
CA ILE A 212 -0.76 4.97 -7.44
C ILE A 212 0.65 4.80 -6.87
N PHE A 213 0.79 3.96 -5.84
CA PHE A 213 2.10 3.62 -5.28
C PHE A 213 2.97 2.87 -6.28
N PHE A 214 2.37 2.09 -7.18
CA PHE A 214 3.08 1.11 -8.00
C PHE A 214 2.95 1.28 -9.51
N SER A 215 2.13 2.21 -10.02
CA SER A 215 2.07 2.57 -11.44
C SER A 215 3.28 3.41 -11.79
N GLU A 216 3.94 3.07 -12.90
CA GLU A 216 4.96 3.96 -13.45
C GLU A 216 4.33 5.31 -13.80
N SER A 217 5.04 6.36 -13.40
CA SER A 217 4.99 7.64 -14.09
C SER A 217 5.32 7.38 -15.54
N LYS A 218 4.35 7.63 -16.43
CA LYS A 218 4.63 7.67 -17.86
C LYS A 218 5.69 8.75 -18.05
N ASN A 219 6.90 8.38 -18.46
CA ASN A 219 7.77 9.35 -19.11
C ASN A 219 7.00 9.89 -20.32
N PRO A 220 6.71 11.20 -20.41
CA PRO A 220 6.42 11.78 -21.70
C PRO A 220 7.73 11.75 -22.50
N GLU A 221 7.71 11.03 -23.63
CA GLU A 221 8.70 11.22 -24.69
C GLU A 221 8.79 12.69 -25.11
#